data_AF-A0A7S2P1A6-F1
#
_entry.id   AF-A0A7S2P1A6-F1
#
_cell.length_a   1.000
_cell.length_b   1.000
_cell.length_c   1.000
_cell.angle_alpha   90.00
_cell.angle_beta   90.00
_cell.angle_gamma   90.00
#
_symmetry.space_group_name_H-M   'P 1'
#
loop_
_entity.id
_entity.type
_entity.pdbx_description
1 polymer ?
#
loop_
_entity_poly.entity_id
_entity_poly.type
_entity_poly.pdbx_seq_one_letter_code
_entity_poly.pdbx_strand_id
1 'polypeptide(L)'
;AESPPEPVSAQACAVCWEHEPHVKMPCCGREGSTIGYCRRCLEIICEQAGGVGRCPTCRQYIRVDADGRVTISERTAQCQMCRQTKTIVDRNMCDACLLGSRYALRYECQSCHRLQRIPHPMWRYQPAPSDFGSASWACHQGCGTYTMWRVCPQDADRVPGFDCPETWGQREEWLAAVRRQRLRERRGGAGA
;
A
#
# COMPACT_ATOMS: atom_id res chain seq x y z
N ALA A 1 -32.53 44.71 -10.40
CA ALA A 1 -31.84 43.98 -11.47
C ALA A 1 -30.85 43.05 -10.79
N GLU A 2 -31.19 41.77 -10.72
CA GLU A 2 -30.32 40.75 -10.16
C GLU A 2 -29.13 40.59 -11.10
N SER A 3 -27.92 40.75 -10.57
CA SER A 3 -26.70 40.61 -11.37
C SER A 3 -26.57 39.16 -11.83
N PRO A 4 -26.20 38.88 -13.10
CA PRO A 4 -26.00 37.51 -13.56
C PRO A 4 -24.86 36.85 -12.75
N PRO A 5 -24.95 35.55 -12.43
CA PRO A 5 -23.87 34.85 -11.74
C PRO A 5 -22.60 34.92 -12.59
N GLU A 6 -21.50 35.36 -11.99
CA GLU A 6 -20.20 35.42 -12.66
C GLU A 6 -19.83 34.03 -13.19
N PRO A 7 -19.27 33.93 -14.42
CA PRO A 7 -18.85 32.65 -14.96
C PRO A 7 -17.75 32.08 -14.06
N VAL A 8 -18.00 30.88 -13.52
CA VAL A 8 -16.99 30.10 -12.81
C VAL A 8 -15.78 30.00 -13.74
N SER A 9 -14.69 30.71 -13.42
CA SER A 9 -13.54 30.86 -14.31
C SER A 9 -13.07 29.46 -14.73
N ALA A 10 -13.15 29.14 -16.02
CA ALA A 10 -12.57 27.91 -16.55
C ALA A 10 -11.07 27.96 -16.26
N GLN A 11 -10.60 27.26 -15.24
CA GLN A 11 -9.19 27.21 -14.90
C GLN A 11 -8.49 26.27 -15.88
N ALA A 12 -7.25 26.60 -16.26
CA ALA A 12 -6.48 25.73 -17.16
C ALA A 12 -6.26 24.34 -16.55
N CYS A 13 -6.36 23.29 -17.37
CA CYS A 13 -6.02 21.94 -16.98
C CYS A 13 -4.53 21.87 -16.62
N ALA A 14 -4.18 21.30 -15.47
CA ALA A 14 -2.79 21.22 -15.03
C ALA A 14 -1.90 20.22 -15.83
N VAL A 15 -2.48 19.48 -16.79
CA VAL A 15 -1.76 18.54 -17.66
C VAL A 15 -1.52 19.12 -19.05
N CYS A 16 -2.58 19.56 -19.75
CA CYS A 16 -2.47 20.08 -21.11
C CYS A 16 -2.46 21.61 -21.20
N TRP A 17 -2.69 22.32 -20.09
CA TRP A 17 -2.78 23.79 -20.01
C TRP A 17 -3.93 24.43 -20.80
N GLU A 18 -4.87 23.63 -21.31
CA GLU A 18 -6.07 24.09 -22.01
C GLU A 18 -7.18 24.50 -21.02
N HIS A 19 -8.01 25.47 -21.43
CA HIS A 19 -9.15 25.97 -20.64
C HIS A 19 -10.37 25.08 -20.85
N GLU A 20 -10.44 24.01 -20.06
CA GLU A 20 -11.45 22.95 -20.16
C GLU A 20 -12.17 22.74 -18.82
N PRO A 21 -13.42 22.25 -18.82
CA PRO A 21 -14.12 21.92 -17.58
C PRO A 21 -13.33 20.90 -16.74
N HIS A 22 -13.12 21.22 -15.48
CA HIS A 22 -12.44 20.32 -14.54
C HIS A 22 -13.36 19.19 -14.10
N VAL A 23 -12.80 17.98 -14.05
CA VAL A 23 -13.48 16.84 -13.46
C VAL A 23 -13.29 16.84 -11.94
N LYS A 24 -14.35 16.51 -11.20
CA LYS A 24 -14.29 16.36 -9.76
C LYS A 24 -13.39 15.16 -9.39
N MET A 25 -12.29 15.43 -8.70
CA MET A 25 -11.34 14.40 -8.29
C MET A 25 -11.70 13.82 -6.91
N PRO A 26 -12.05 12.53 -6.78
CA PRO A 26 -12.49 11.93 -5.51
C PRO A 26 -11.37 11.71 -4.48
N CYS A 27 -10.10 11.84 -4.89
CA CYS A 27 -8.94 11.57 -4.03
C CYS A 27 -8.36 12.86 -3.41
N CYS A 28 -7.97 13.83 -4.24
CA CYS A 28 -7.34 15.08 -3.79
C CYS A 28 -8.09 16.35 -4.23
N GLY A 29 -9.22 16.22 -4.93
CA GLY A 29 -10.05 17.35 -5.36
C GLY A 29 -10.87 17.88 -4.21
N ARG A 30 -10.30 18.80 -3.44
CA ARG A 30 -11.01 19.55 -2.39
C ARG A 30 -11.68 20.78 -3.00
N GLU A 31 -12.79 21.22 -2.39
CA GLU A 31 -13.38 22.52 -2.72
C GLU A 31 -12.33 23.62 -2.50
N GLY A 32 -12.18 24.51 -3.49
CA GLY A 32 -11.14 25.55 -3.50
C GLY A 32 -9.75 25.10 -4.00
N SER A 33 -9.60 23.87 -4.49
CA SER A 33 -8.36 23.46 -5.18
C SER A 33 -8.13 24.33 -6.42
N THR A 34 -6.95 24.94 -6.52
CA THR A 34 -6.49 25.71 -7.70
C THR A 34 -5.95 24.81 -8.80
N ILE A 35 -5.76 23.52 -8.51
CA ILE A 35 -5.31 22.51 -9.47
C ILE A 35 -6.50 21.65 -9.85
N GLY A 36 -6.74 21.53 -11.16
CA GLY A 36 -7.70 20.60 -11.70
C GLY A 36 -7.35 20.12 -13.10
N TYR A 37 -8.14 19.17 -13.58
CA TYR A 37 -7.80 18.34 -14.74
C TYR A 37 -9.01 18.20 -15.65
N CYS A 38 -8.80 18.33 -16.95
CA CYS A 38 -9.82 18.02 -17.94
C CYS A 38 -10.01 16.50 -18.06
N ARG A 39 -11.22 16.11 -18.48
CA ARG A 39 -11.60 14.70 -18.67
C ARG A 39 -10.61 13.94 -19.55
N ARG A 40 -10.28 14.50 -20.72
CA ARG A 40 -9.48 13.81 -21.72
C ARG A 40 -8.06 13.48 -21.23
N CYS A 41 -7.44 14.37 -20.46
CA CYS A 41 -6.12 14.08 -19.87
C CYS A 41 -6.17 12.89 -18.90
N LEU A 42 -7.21 12.82 -18.07
CA LEU A 42 -7.37 11.70 -17.14
C LEU A 42 -7.71 10.38 -17.84
N GLU A 43 -8.48 10.42 -18.93
CA GLU A 43 -8.74 9.26 -19.78
C GLU A 43 -7.43 8.72 -20.38
N ILE A 44 -6.61 9.58 -20.99
CA ILE A 44 -5.31 9.19 -21.57
C ILE A 44 -4.41 8.53 -20.51
N ILE A 45 -4.32 9.12 -19.31
CA ILE A 45 -3.55 8.55 -18.19
C ILE A 45 -4.06 7.15 -17.81
N CYS A 46 -5.38 6.95 -17.80
CA CYS A 46 -5.97 5.65 -17.50
C CYS A 46 -5.74 4.65 -18.63
N GLU A 47 -5.96 5.05 -19.89
CA GLU A 47 -5.78 4.25 -21.10
C GLU A 47 -4.34 3.72 -21.21
N GLN A 48 -3.34 4.60 -21.06
CA GLN A 48 -1.92 4.22 -21.09
C GLN A 48 -1.52 3.26 -19.96
N ALA A 49 -2.29 3.21 -18.88
CA ALA A 49 -2.07 2.34 -17.74
C ALA A 49 -2.96 1.08 -17.74
N GLY A 50 -3.63 0.75 -18.85
CA GLY A 50 -4.50 -0.42 -18.96
C GLY A 50 -5.85 -0.24 -18.25
N GLY A 51 -6.39 0.99 -18.28
CA GLY A 51 -7.70 1.35 -17.74
C GLY A 51 -7.74 1.75 -16.26
N VAL A 52 -6.60 1.72 -15.55
CA VAL A 52 -6.47 2.23 -14.17
C VAL A 52 -5.19 3.03 -14.03
N GLY A 53 -5.32 4.35 -14.11
CA GLY A 53 -4.21 5.31 -14.05
C GLY A 53 -3.88 5.75 -12.63
N ARG A 54 -2.81 6.54 -12.48
CA ARG A 54 -2.51 7.23 -11.21
C ARG A 54 -2.89 8.70 -11.32
N CYS A 55 -3.55 9.23 -10.30
CA CYS A 55 -3.81 10.66 -10.19
C CYS A 55 -2.50 11.46 -10.28
N PRO A 56 -2.39 12.49 -11.14
CA PRO A 56 -1.15 13.26 -11.31
C PRO A 56 -0.65 13.95 -10.03
N THR A 57 -1.54 14.32 -9.11
CA THR A 57 -1.17 14.94 -7.84
C THR A 57 -0.83 13.91 -6.75
N CYS A 58 -1.80 13.13 -6.32
CA CYS A 58 -1.65 12.28 -5.12
C CYS A 58 -1.23 10.84 -5.42
N ARG A 59 -1.10 10.48 -6.70
CA ARG A 59 -0.72 9.14 -7.19
C ARG A 59 -1.68 8.00 -6.81
N GLN A 60 -2.86 8.30 -6.24
CA GLN A 60 -3.92 7.32 -5.99
C GLN A 60 -4.37 6.70 -7.32
N TYR A 61 -4.68 5.40 -7.31
CA TYR A 61 -5.24 4.74 -8.50
C TYR A 61 -6.66 5.24 -8.76
N ILE A 62 -6.90 5.60 -10.01
CA ILE A 62 -8.17 6.15 -10.49
C ILE A 62 -8.58 5.47 -11.79
N ARG A 63 -9.89 5.46 -12.04
CA ARG A 63 -10.47 5.09 -13.32
C ARG A 63 -11.48 6.15 -13.74
N VAL A 64 -11.58 6.37 -15.05
CA VAL A 64 -12.65 7.17 -15.66
C VAL A 64 -13.71 6.20 -16.19
N ASP A 65 -14.97 6.37 -15.79
CA ASP A 65 -16.09 5.57 -16.30
C ASP A 65 -16.60 6.10 -17.66
N ALA A 66 -17.60 5.42 -18.24
CA ALA A 66 -18.17 5.80 -19.53
C ALA A 66 -18.75 7.23 -19.53
N ASP A 67 -19.29 7.67 -18.39
CA ASP A 67 -19.88 8.99 -18.20
C ASP A 67 -18.81 10.08 -17.96
N GLY A 68 -17.54 9.70 -17.85
CA GLY A 68 -16.42 10.62 -17.62
C GLY A 68 -16.17 10.95 -16.17
N ARG A 69 -16.79 10.24 -15.22
CA ARG A 69 -16.58 10.44 -13.80
C ARG A 69 -15.33 9.69 -13.35
N VAL A 70 -14.54 10.37 -12.52
CA VAL A 70 -13.33 9.80 -11.93
C VAL A 70 -13.71 9.11 -10.63
N THR A 71 -13.34 7.84 -10.49
CA THR A 71 -13.53 7.05 -9.27
C THR A 71 -12.17 6.57 -8.75
N ILE A 72 -12.05 6.41 -7.43
CA ILE A 72 -10.90 5.69 -6.85
C ILE A 72 -11.06 4.23 -7.25
N SER A 73 -9.98 3.63 -7.75
CA SER A 73 -10.00 2.25 -8.22
C SER A 73 -8.84 1.48 -7.63
N GLU A 74 -8.95 0.15 -7.69
CA GLU A 74 -7.85 -0.75 -7.38
C GLU A 74 -7.26 -1.29 -8.69
N ARG A 75 -5.93 -1.42 -8.73
CA ARG A 75 -5.25 -2.05 -9.86
C ARG A 75 -4.90 -3.49 -9.51
N THR A 76 -5.60 -4.44 -10.10
CA THR A 76 -5.23 -5.86 -10.02
C THR A 76 -4.22 -6.20 -11.12
N ALA A 77 -3.04 -6.66 -10.72
CA ALA A 77 -2.01 -7.14 -11.65
C ALA A 77 -1.10 -8.17 -10.97
N GLN A 78 -0.18 -8.78 -11.73
CA GLN A 78 0.82 -9.67 -11.16
C GLN A 78 1.80 -8.87 -10.28
N CYS A 79 1.90 -9.24 -9.00
CA CYS A 79 2.87 -8.68 -8.07
C CYS A 79 4.30 -9.04 -8.52
N GLN A 80 5.18 -8.05 -8.60
CA GLN A 80 6.58 -8.24 -8.97
C GLN A 80 7.32 -9.19 -8.01
N MET A 81 6.92 -9.22 -6.74
CA MET A 81 7.60 -9.98 -5.70
C MET A 81 7.08 -11.42 -5.55
N CYS A 82 5.80 -11.60 -5.20
CA CYS A 82 5.23 -12.94 -5.00
C CYS A 82 4.71 -13.59 -6.29
N ARG A 83 4.71 -12.87 -7.42
CA ARG A 83 4.23 -13.33 -8.74
C ARG A 83 2.75 -13.76 -8.80
N GLN A 84 1.98 -13.49 -7.74
CA GLN A 84 0.53 -13.70 -7.70
C GLN A 84 -0.22 -12.49 -8.24
N THR A 85 -1.39 -12.71 -8.84
CA THR A 85 -2.33 -11.65 -9.23
C THR A 85 -3.03 -11.11 -7.99
N LYS A 86 -2.79 -9.84 -7.65
CA LYS A 86 -3.30 -9.16 -6.44
C LYS A 86 -3.54 -7.68 -6.73
N THR A 87 -4.23 -6.98 -5.81
CA THR A 87 -4.24 -5.51 -5.80
C THR A 87 -2.83 -4.98 -5.58
N ILE A 88 -2.36 -4.18 -6.52
CA ILE A 88 -1.06 -3.54 -6.50
C ILE A 88 -1.19 -2.20 -5.81
N VAL A 89 -0.43 -2.02 -4.74
CA VAL A 89 -0.45 -0.80 -3.93
C VAL A 89 0.62 0.17 -4.41
N ASP A 90 1.87 -0.27 -4.47
CA ASP A 90 2.98 0.58 -4.91
C ASP A 90 4.16 -0.23 -5.46
N ARG A 91 5.02 0.40 -6.28
CA ARG A 91 6.21 -0.24 -6.91
C ARG A 91 5.92 -1.60 -7.55
N ASN A 92 4.75 -1.76 -8.18
CA ASN A 92 4.28 -3.04 -8.75
C ASN A 92 4.22 -4.20 -7.75
N MET A 93 4.05 -3.92 -6.46
CA MET A 93 3.92 -4.92 -5.40
C MET A 93 2.55 -4.82 -4.71
N CYS A 94 2.07 -5.96 -4.21
CA CYS A 94 0.94 -6.00 -3.29
C CYS A 94 1.32 -5.45 -1.90
N ASP A 95 0.31 -5.17 -1.10
CA ASP A 95 0.41 -4.73 0.29
C ASP A 95 1.35 -5.62 1.13
N ALA A 96 1.17 -6.95 1.05
CA ALA A 96 1.93 -7.92 1.80
C ALA A 96 3.41 -7.85 1.42
N CYS A 97 3.74 -7.84 0.13
CA CYS A 97 5.13 -7.77 -0.31
C CYS A 97 5.80 -6.43 0.02
N LEU A 98 5.06 -5.32 -0.02
CA LEU A 98 5.56 -4.03 0.45
C LEU A 98 5.87 -4.06 1.95
N LEU A 99 4.99 -4.66 2.75
CA LEU A 99 5.21 -4.81 4.18
C LEU A 99 6.43 -5.72 4.46
N GLY A 100 6.49 -6.89 3.83
CA GLY A 100 7.61 -7.82 3.93
C GLY A 100 8.94 -7.20 3.52
N SER A 101 8.93 -6.30 2.52
CA SER A 101 10.13 -5.56 2.11
C SER A 101 10.59 -4.54 3.16
N ARG A 102 9.65 -3.90 3.90
CA ARG A 102 9.98 -2.99 5.01
C ARG A 102 10.52 -3.75 6.23
N TYR A 103 9.96 -4.92 6.50
CA TYR A 103 10.33 -5.79 7.62
C TYR A 103 10.99 -7.08 7.09
N ALA A 104 12.05 -6.94 6.30
CA ALA A 104 12.72 -8.10 5.70
C ALA A 104 13.48 -8.90 6.78
N LEU A 105 12.86 -9.99 7.25
CA LEU A 105 13.41 -10.91 8.25
C LEU A 105 14.14 -12.09 7.60
N ARG A 106 14.96 -12.80 8.39
CA ARG A 106 15.49 -14.09 8.02
C ARG A 106 14.51 -15.19 8.40
N TYR A 107 14.46 -16.21 7.58
CA TYR A 107 13.65 -17.41 7.78
C TYR A 107 14.51 -18.65 7.63
N GLU A 108 14.21 -19.65 8.43
CA GLU A 108 14.81 -20.96 8.34
C GLU A 108 14.00 -21.84 7.38
N CYS A 109 14.70 -22.50 6.46
CA CYS A 109 14.13 -23.46 5.53
C CYS A 109 13.81 -24.78 6.23
N GLN A 110 12.59 -25.32 6.05
CA GLN A 110 12.18 -26.60 6.64
C GLN A 110 13.04 -27.78 6.18
N SER A 111 13.52 -27.75 4.93
CA SER A 111 14.20 -28.90 4.32
C SER A 111 15.71 -28.91 4.54
N CYS A 112 16.38 -27.75 4.48
CA CYS A 112 17.85 -27.67 4.61
C CYS A 112 18.34 -26.83 5.78
N HIS A 113 17.44 -26.26 6.58
CA HIS A 113 17.74 -25.43 7.76
C HIS A 113 18.62 -24.20 7.50
N ARG A 114 18.92 -23.88 6.24
CA ARG A 114 19.63 -22.65 5.88
C ARG A 114 18.70 -21.44 6.07
N LEU A 115 19.31 -20.33 6.48
CA LEU A 115 18.62 -19.07 6.66
C LEU A 115 18.58 -18.28 5.35
N GLN A 116 17.43 -17.76 4.98
CA GLN A 116 17.24 -16.88 3.85
C GLN A 116 16.48 -15.63 4.26
N ARG A 117 16.90 -14.47 3.75
CA ARG A 117 16.12 -13.24 3.88
C ARG A 117 14.98 -13.25 2.86
N ILE A 118 13.74 -13.14 3.31
CA ILE A 118 12.57 -13.20 2.43
C ILE A 118 11.81 -11.87 2.53
N PRO A 119 11.71 -11.08 1.44
CA PRO A 119 10.98 -9.80 1.41
C PRO A 119 9.46 -10.00 1.25
N HIS A 120 8.90 -10.93 2.02
CA HIS A 120 7.48 -11.26 2.09
C HIS A 120 7.15 -11.65 3.55
N PRO A 121 5.98 -11.27 4.08
CA PRO A 121 5.62 -11.47 5.48
C PRO A 121 5.23 -12.92 5.77
N MET A 122 6.19 -13.85 5.62
CA MET A 122 5.95 -15.28 5.81
C MET A 122 5.59 -15.62 7.28
N TRP A 123 5.79 -14.70 8.22
CA TRP A 123 5.33 -14.83 9.61
C TRP A 123 3.80 -14.94 9.71
N ARG A 124 3.05 -14.35 8.76
CA ARG A 124 1.58 -14.40 8.74
C ARG A 124 1.01 -15.82 8.60
N TYR A 125 1.82 -16.75 8.14
CA TYR A 125 1.42 -18.14 7.89
C TYR A 125 1.88 -19.11 8.99
N GLN A 126 2.44 -18.61 10.10
CA GLN A 126 2.98 -19.41 11.19
C GLN A 126 2.05 -19.43 12.41
N PRO A 127 1.64 -20.60 12.91
CA PRO A 127 0.84 -20.71 14.13
C PRO A 127 1.55 -20.11 15.36
N ALA A 128 2.84 -20.36 15.51
CA ALA A 128 3.69 -19.84 16.58
C ALA A 128 5.08 -19.44 16.05
N PRO A 129 5.86 -18.62 16.78
CA PRO A 129 7.19 -18.19 16.35
C PRO A 129 8.21 -19.32 16.11
N SER A 130 8.01 -20.47 16.76
CA SER A 130 8.86 -21.65 16.66
C SER A 130 8.54 -22.55 15.47
N ASP A 131 7.38 -22.35 14.84
CA ASP A 131 6.76 -23.32 13.93
C ASP A 131 6.99 -22.95 12.47
N PHE A 132 7.12 -23.98 11.63
CA PHE A 132 7.07 -23.77 10.18
C PHE A 132 5.66 -23.39 9.75
N GLY A 133 5.56 -22.42 8.84
CA GLY A 133 4.28 -21.97 8.33
C GLY A 133 3.67 -22.87 7.26
N SER A 134 2.46 -22.51 6.82
CA SER A 134 1.71 -23.25 5.79
C SER A 134 1.97 -22.78 4.35
N ALA A 135 2.61 -21.62 4.17
CA ALA A 135 2.93 -21.08 2.86
C ALA A 135 4.37 -21.41 2.46
N SER A 136 4.56 -21.79 1.19
CA SER A 136 5.87 -22.10 0.64
C SER A 136 6.52 -20.89 -0.04
N TRP A 137 7.86 -20.87 -0.03
CA TRP A 137 8.69 -19.92 -0.77
C TRP A 137 9.94 -20.62 -1.30
N ALA A 138 10.52 -20.11 -2.39
CA ALA A 138 11.70 -20.70 -3.01
C ALA A 138 12.95 -20.55 -2.12
N CYS A 139 13.66 -21.65 -1.90
CA CYS A 139 14.94 -21.68 -1.18
C CYS A 139 16.10 -21.54 -2.17
N HIS A 140 16.70 -20.36 -2.21
CA HIS A 140 17.87 -20.04 -3.04
C HIS A 140 19.19 -20.34 -2.33
N GLN A 141 19.15 -20.70 -1.05
CA GLN A 141 20.35 -20.95 -0.23
C GLN A 141 20.84 -22.40 -0.28
N GLY A 142 19.98 -23.36 -0.64
CA GLY A 142 20.35 -24.78 -0.61
C GLY A 142 19.48 -25.64 -1.51
N CYS A 143 18.18 -25.71 -1.24
CA CYS A 143 17.31 -26.69 -1.90
C CYS A 143 17.06 -26.39 -3.40
N GLY A 144 17.11 -25.13 -3.82
CA GLY A 144 16.76 -24.74 -5.20
C GLY A 144 15.29 -24.93 -5.54
N THR A 145 14.42 -25.16 -4.56
CA THR A 145 12.99 -25.44 -4.73
C THR A 145 12.15 -24.78 -3.64
N TYR A 146 10.82 -24.87 -3.75
CA TYR A 146 9.86 -24.37 -2.76
C TYR A 146 9.82 -25.26 -1.52
N THR A 147 9.77 -24.63 -0.36
CA THR A 147 9.72 -25.29 0.97
C THR A 147 8.97 -24.38 1.95
N MET A 148 8.68 -24.88 3.15
CA MET A 148 8.07 -24.09 4.23
C MET A 148 9.13 -23.36 5.05
N TRP A 149 8.70 -22.31 5.72
CA TRP A 149 9.59 -21.36 6.39
C TRP A 149 9.08 -21.02 7.78
N ARG A 150 10.00 -20.93 8.75
CA ARG A 150 9.76 -20.31 10.05
C ARG A 150 10.61 -19.07 10.22
N VAL A 151 10.16 -18.09 11.00
CA VAL A 151 11.00 -16.91 11.30
C VAL A 151 12.25 -17.40 12.05
N CYS A 152 13.41 -16.86 11.69
CA CYS A 152 14.64 -17.08 12.44
C CYS A 152 14.40 -16.61 13.89
N PRO A 153 14.65 -17.43 14.93
CA PRO A 153 14.31 -17.08 16.31
C PRO A 153 14.88 -15.74 16.77
N GLN A 154 16.09 -15.38 16.30
CA GLN A 154 16.74 -14.10 16.59
C GLN A 154 16.05 -12.88 15.95
N ASP A 155 15.17 -13.11 14.97
CA ASP A 155 14.39 -12.07 14.28
C ASP A 155 12.91 -12.08 14.72
N ALA A 156 12.47 -12.99 15.60
CA ALA A 156 11.06 -13.11 16.00
C ALA A 156 10.49 -11.82 16.61
N ASP A 157 11.24 -11.17 17.51
CA ASP A 157 10.87 -9.90 18.15
C ASP A 157 10.87 -8.71 17.19
N ARG A 158 11.31 -8.90 15.94
CA ARG A 158 11.31 -7.88 14.89
C ARG A 158 10.06 -7.94 14.02
N VAL A 159 9.19 -8.94 14.23
CA VAL A 159 7.87 -8.97 13.60
C VAL A 159 7.07 -7.76 14.11
N PRO A 160 6.52 -6.92 13.22
CA PRO A 160 5.81 -5.73 13.64
C PRO A 160 4.55 -6.09 14.43
N GLY A 161 4.42 -5.58 15.66
CA GLY A 161 3.31 -5.92 16.55
C GLY A 161 1.89 -5.66 15.98
N PHE A 162 1.73 -4.68 15.09
CA PHE A 162 0.45 -4.41 14.42
C PHE A 162 0.07 -5.43 13.34
N ASP A 163 1.01 -6.26 12.89
CA ASP A 163 0.82 -7.30 11.86
C ASP A 163 1.22 -8.70 12.36
N CYS A 164 1.58 -8.81 13.64
CA CYS A 164 1.93 -10.06 14.26
C CYS A 164 0.68 -10.96 14.34
N PRO A 165 0.76 -12.25 14.01
CA PRO A 165 -0.39 -13.15 14.15
C PRO A 165 -0.93 -13.14 15.57
N GLU A 166 -2.25 -13.14 15.73
CA GLU A 166 -2.88 -13.11 17.06
C GLU A 166 -2.45 -14.30 17.92
N THR A 167 -2.23 -15.46 17.29
CA THR A 167 -1.78 -16.70 17.93
C THR A 167 -0.39 -16.59 18.57
N TRP A 168 0.41 -15.56 18.23
CA TRP A 168 1.71 -15.30 18.84
C TRP A 168 1.60 -14.53 20.17
N GLY A 169 0.41 -14.07 20.56
CA GLY A 169 0.17 -13.44 21.86
C GLY A 169 0.69 -12.01 22.05
N GLN A 170 1.25 -11.37 21.03
CA GLN A 170 1.87 -10.04 21.15
C GLN A 170 0.91 -8.84 21.16
N ARG A 171 -0.40 -9.07 21.02
CA ARG A 171 -1.39 -8.00 20.87
C ARG A 171 -1.46 -7.07 22.09
N GLU A 172 -1.48 -7.61 23.29
CA GLU A 172 -1.58 -6.80 24.52
C GLU A 172 -0.31 -5.96 24.78
N GLU A 173 0.87 -6.53 24.50
CA GLU A 173 2.13 -5.80 24.60
C GLU A 173 2.22 -4.64 23.61
N TRP A 174 1.77 -4.86 22.36
CA TRP A 174 1.65 -3.82 21.36
C TRP A 174 0.68 -2.71 21.81
N LEU A 175 -0.52 -3.05 22.28
CA LEU A 175 -1.47 -2.06 22.79
C LEU A 175 -0.91 -1.30 24.00
N ALA A 176 -0.18 -1.97 24.90
CA ALA A 176 0.51 -1.32 26.01
C ALA A 176 1.60 -0.35 25.53
N ALA A 177 2.35 -0.69 24.47
CA ALA A 177 3.33 0.22 23.87
C ALA A 177 2.66 1.47 23.27
N VAL A 178 1.53 1.32 22.57
CA VAL A 178 0.73 2.44 22.06
C VAL A 178 0.24 3.33 23.21
N ARG A 179 -0.29 2.73 24.29
CA ARG A 179 -0.71 3.48 25.50
C ARG A 179 0.45 4.29 26.09
N ARG A 180 1.64 3.69 26.22
CA ARG A 180 2.85 4.39 26.70
C ARG A 180 3.26 5.55 25.80
N GLN A 181 3.20 5.37 24.47
CA GLN A 181 3.49 6.45 23.52
C GLN A 181 2.52 7.62 23.68
N ARG A 182 1.21 7.35 23.75
CA ARG A 182 0.20 8.41 23.93
C ARG A 182 0.36 9.18 25.24
N LEU A 183 0.76 8.50 26.32
CA LEU A 183 1.09 9.17 27.59
C LEU A 183 2.30 10.10 27.45
N ARG A 184 3.35 9.70 26.71
CA ARG A 184 4.51 10.57 26.44
C ARG A 184 4.13 11.80 25.61
N GLU A 185 3.35 11.61 24.55
CA GLU A 185 2.85 12.72 23.71
C GLU A 185 2.04 13.73 24.54
N ARG A 186 1.14 13.27 25.41
CA ARG A 186 0.35 14.14 26.30
C ARG A 186 1.20 14.90 27.31
N ARG A 187 2.24 14.25 27.86
CA ARG A 187 3.16 14.90 28.81
C ARG A 187 4.08 15.91 28.12
N GLY A 188 4.50 15.64 26.87
CA GLY A 188 5.32 16.54 26.07
C GLY A 188 4.53 17.71 25.45
N GLY A 189 3.23 17.53 25.22
CA GLY A 189 2.32 18.57 24.70
C GLY A 189 1.68 19.45 25.77
N ALA A 190 1.89 19.17 27.06
CA ALA A 190 1.39 20.00 28.17
C ALA A 190 2.37 21.13 28.58
N GLY A 191 3.37 21.42 27.72
CA GLY A 191 4.39 22.44 27.95
C GLY A 191 4.65 23.34 26.74
N ALA A 192 3.67 23.50 25.85
CA ALA A 192 3.68 24.48 24.76
C ALA A 192 2.52 25.45 24.92
#